data_AF-A0A9J6CZ11-F1
#
_entry.id   AF-A0A9J6CZ11-F1
#
_cell.length_a   1.000
_cell.length_b   1.000
_cell.length_c   1.000
_cell.angle_alpha   90.00
_cell.angle_beta   90.00
_cell.angle_gamma   90.00
#
_symmetry.space_group_name_H-M   'P 1'
#
loop_
_entity.id
_entity.type
_entity.pdbx_description
1 polymer ?
#
loop_
_entity_poly.entity_id
_entity_poly.type
_entity_poly.pdbx_seq_one_letter_code
_entity_poly.pdbx_strand_id
1 'polypeptide(L)'
;MERFLNGRQKADEELRSFASRLRMLGTATQGSSDSQYPVRASLRHEILAEQLLSQFLLGLRDSFSRFVFARDPKTFDEAMAIAVKEEKNEKVSWSHTLPVRYAEENTDIPEMHSRLDRLEKIVESLVVRKKVKQNS
;
A
#
# COMPACT_ATOMS: atom_id res chain seq x y z
N MET A 1 24.41 -22.55 2.53
CA MET A 1 23.05 -22.87 2.05
C MET A 1 22.00 -22.58 3.13
N GLU A 2 22.14 -23.12 4.35
CA GLU A 2 21.16 -22.91 5.44
C GLU A 2 20.87 -21.43 5.77
N ARG A 3 21.89 -20.56 5.74
CA ARG A 3 21.72 -19.12 6.00
C ARG A 3 20.82 -18.41 4.98
N PHE A 4 20.76 -18.91 3.75
CA PHE A 4 19.92 -18.37 2.68
C PHE A 4 18.47 -18.83 2.87
N LEU A 5 18.26 -20.12 3.12
CA LEU A 5 16.94 -20.72 3.29
C LEU A 5 16.22 -20.30 4.58
N ASN A 6 16.97 -19.89 5.60
CA ASN A 6 16.43 -19.38 6.86
C ASN A 6 16.53 -17.85 6.98
N GLY A 7 16.81 -17.16 5.86
CA GLY A 7 17.04 -15.72 5.84
C GLY A 7 15.74 -14.93 6.03
N ARG A 8 15.37 -14.63 7.27
CA ARG A 8 14.26 -13.72 7.58
C ARG A 8 14.71 -12.27 7.72
N GLN A 9 13.80 -11.35 7.47
CA GLN A 9 13.94 -9.92 7.76
C GLN A 9 13.95 -9.73 9.28
N LYS A 10 14.96 -9.01 9.80
CA LYS A 10 15.03 -8.68 11.24
C LYS A 10 14.04 -7.55 11.58
N ALA A 11 13.69 -7.43 12.87
CA ALA A 11 12.73 -6.43 13.34
C ALA A 11 13.07 -5.00 12.91
N ASP A 12 14.34 -4.59 13.06
CA ASP A 12 14.80 -3.22 12.74
C ASP A 12 15.51 -3.11 11.38
N GLU A 13 15.39 -4.13 10.53
CA GLU A 13 16.07 -4.16 9.23
C GLU A 13 15.17 -3.58 8.13
N GLU A 14 15.68 -2.54 7.47
CA GLU A 14 15.03 -1.96 6.29
C GLU A 14 14.89 -2.98 5.16
N LEU A 15 13.82 -2.87 4.39
CA LEU A 15 13.53 -3.80 3.29
C LEU A 15 14.65 -3.89 2.25
N ARG A 16 15.28 -2.76 1.92
CA ARG A 16 16.41 -2.71 0.97
C ARG A 16 17.64 -3.44 1.52
N SER A 17 17.91 -3.30 2.81
CA SER A 17 19.02 -3.98 3.48
C SER A 17 18.78 -5.49 3.53
N PHE A 18 17.55 -5.90 3.85
CA PHE A 18 17.15 -7.31 3.79
C PHE A 18 17.30 -7.88 2.37
N ALA A 19 16.76 -7.21 1.35
CA ALA A 19 16.84 -7.64 -0.03
C ALA A 19 18.30 -7.78 -0.53
N SER A 20 19.16 -6.81 -0.19
CA SER A 20 20.58 -6.84 -0.52
C SER A 20 21.30 -8.01 0.16
N ARG A 21 21.04 -8.23 1.45
CA ARG A 21 21.57 -9.37 2.19
C ARG A 21 21.12 -10.70 1.59
N LEU A 22 19.85 -10.82 1.21
CA LEU A 22 19.32 -12.03 0.62
C LEU A 22 19.95 -12.31 -0.76
N ARG A 23 20.14 -11.28 -1.59
CA ARG A 23 20.89 -11.39 -2.86
C ARG A 23 22.32 -11.87 -2.66
N MET A 24 23.06 -11.27 -1.72
CA MET A 24 24.43 -11.69 -1.41
C MET A 24 24.50 -13.15 -0.95
N LEU A 25 23.53 -13.58 -0.12
CA LEU A 25 23.45 -14.96 0.32
C LEU A 25 23.13 -15.91 -0.85
N GLY A 26 22.21 -15.52 -1.73
CA GLY A 26 21.84 -16.30 -2.91
C GLY A 26 22.99 -16.45 -3.91
N THR A 27 23.68 -15.37 -4.24
CA THR A 27 24.84 -15.43 -5.15
C THR A 27 25.98 -16.24 -4.55
N ALA A 28 26.23 -16.12 -3.24
CA ALA A 28 27.23 -16.93 -2.55
C ALA A 28 26.89 -18.43 -2.56
N THR A 29 25.61 -18.82 -2.64
CA THR A 29 25.21 -20.23 -2.75
C THR A 29 25.42 -20.85 -4.13
N GLN A 30 25.56 -20.05 -5.19
CA GLN A 30 25.76 -20.58 -6.55
C GLN A 30 27.20 -21.04 -6.82
N GLY A 31 28.15 -20.66 -5.97
CA GLY A 31 29.58 -20.91 -6.20
C GLY A 31 30.12 -20.18 -7.43
N SER A 32 31.44 -20.17 -7.60
CA SER A 32 32.06 -19.67 -8.83
C SER A 32 31.63 -20.57 -9.99
N SER A 33 30.88 -20.01 -10.95
CA SER A 33 30.36 -20.75 -12.10
C SER A 33 31.50 -21.23 -13.01
N ASP A 34 31.45 -22.50 -13.41
CA ASP A 34 32.23 -23.00 -14.55
C ASP A 34 31.73 -22.32 -15.83
N SER A 35 32.47 -21.32 -16.29
CA SER A 35 32.23 -20.52 -17.49
C SER A 35 32.14 -21.34 -18.80
N GLN A 36 32.34 -22.67 -18.73
CA GLN A 36 32.41 -23.56 -19.87
C GLN A 36 31.04 -24.00 -20.42
N TYR A 37 29.93 -23.79 -19.70
CA TYR A 37 28.60 -24.25 -20.14
C TYR A 37 27.51 -23.16 -20.03
N PRO A 38 27.25 -22.39 -21.09
CA PRO A 38 26.32 -21.25 -21.05
C PRO A 38 24.88 -21.63 -20.73
N VAL A 39 24.38 -22.75 -21.27
CA VAL A 39 23.01 -23.24 -20.99
C VAL A 39 22.81 -23.58 -19.51
N ARG A 40 23.84 -24.16 -18.88
CA ARG A 40 23.80 -24.48 -17.43
C ARG A 40 23.87 -23.22 -16.58
N ALA A 41 24.59 -22.21 -17.01
CA ALA A 41 24.63 -20.91 -16.34
C ALA A 41 23.25 -20.23 -16.39
N SER A 42 22.59 -20.18 -17.55
CA SER A 42 21.25 -19.60 -17.69
C SER A 42 20.21 -20.29 -16.80
N LEU A 43 20.17 -21.62 -16.81
CA LEU A 43 19.25 -22.38 -15.96
C LEU A 43 19.50 -22.13 -14.46
N ARG A 44 20.78 -22.04 -14.05
CA ARG A 44 21.12 -21.68 -12.66
C ARG A 44 20.65 -20.28 -12.29
N HIS A 45 20.73 -19.32 -13.21
CA HIS A 45 20.25 -17.96 -12.96
C HIS A 45 18.72 -17.92 -12.79
N GLU A 46 17.95 -18.64 -13.60
CA GLU A 46 16.50 -18.74 -13.44
C GLU A 46 16.12 -19.37 -12.10
N ILE A 47 16.74 -20.50 -11.74
CA ILE A 47 16.49 -21.17 -10.45
C ILE A 47 16.82 -20.24 -9.28
N LEU A 48 17.91 -19.47 -9.36
CA LEU A 48 18.25 -18.50 -8.32
C LEU A 48 17.21 -17.39 -8.21
N ALA A 49 16.68 -16.91 -9.33
CA ALA A 49 15.68 -15.85 -9.34
C ALA A 49 14.38 -16.31 -8.66
N GLU A 50 13.91 -17.53 -8.96
CA GLU A 50 12.75 -18.15 -8.31
C GLU A 50 12.98 -18.38 -6.81
N GLN A 51 14.16 -18.87 -6.46
CA GLN A 51 14.54 -19.06 -5.06
C GLN A 51 14.61 -17.74 -4.30
N LEU A 52 15.18 -16.69 -4.90
CA LEU A 52 15.23 -15.35 -4.30
C LEU A 52 13.84 -14.80 -4.05
N LEU A 53 12.93 -14.91 -5.01
CA LEU A 53 11.55 -14.49 -4.85
C LEU A 53 10.88 -15.26 -3.70
N SER A 54 10.97 -16.58 -3.71
CA SER A 54 10.35 -17.44 -2.68
C SER A 54 10.89 -17.12 -1.29
N GLN A 55 12.21 -17.00 -1.14
CA GLN A 55 12.85 -16.68 0.14
C GLN A 55 12.55 -15.27 0.60
N PHE A 56 12.41 -14.32 -0.33
CA PHE A 56 12.00 -12.96 0.01
C PHE A 56 10.57 -12.97 0.58
N LEU A 57 9.63 -13.60 -0.11
CA LEU A 57 8.23 -13.66 0.32
C LEU A 57 8.06 -14.35 1.68
N LEU A 58 8.75 -15.47 1.89
CA LEU A 58 8.72 -16.23 3.16
C LEU A 58 9.48 -15.54 4.30
N GLY A 59 10.49 -14.72 3.95
CA GLY A 59 11.35 -14.03 4.90
C GLY A 59 10.87 -12.64 5.30
N LEU A 60 9.89 -12.07 4.58
CA LEU A 60 9.31 -10.76 4.89
C LEU A 60 8.62 -10.75 6.26
N ARG A 61 8.64 -9.60 6.93
CA ARG A 61 7.83 -9.38 8.13
C ARG A 61 6.34 -9.41 7.80
N ASP A 62 5.54 -9.87 8.75
CA ASP A 62 4.08 -10.01 8.62
C ASP A 62 3.35 -8.71 8.23
N SER A 63 3.90 -7.55 8.63
CA SER A 63 3.31 -6.24 8.30
C SER A 63 3.31 -5.96 6.80
N PHE A 64 4.29 -6.47 6.06
CA PHE A 64 4.41 -6.26 4.62
C PHE A 64 4.01 -7.50 3.81
N SER A 65 4.20 -8.70 4.37
CA SER A 65 3.96 -9.96 3.65
C SER A 65 2.55 -10.02 3.09
N ARG A 66 1.52 -9.65 3.87
CA ARG A 66 0.12 -9.66 3.46
C ARG A 66 -0.14 -8.84 2.19
N PHE A 67 0.42 -7.63 2.13
CA PHE A 67 0.24 -6.74 0.99
C PHE A 67 0.99 -7.21 -0.25
N VAL A 68 2.19 -7.75 -0.05
CA VAL A 68 3.00 -8.29 -1.15
C VAL A 68 2.33 -9.55 -1.72
N PHE A 69 1.86 -10.48 -0.89
CA PHE A 69 1.14 -11.67 -1.33
C PHE A 69 -0.18 -11.33 -2.06
N ALA A 70 -0.92 -10.32 -1.59
CA ALA A 70 -2.16 -9.90 -2.24
C ALA A 70 -1.96 -9.37 -3.67
N ARG A 71 -0.74 -8.93 -4.01
CA ARG A 71 -0.41 -8.43 -5.36
C ARG A 71 0.24 -9.47 -6.27
N ASP A 72 0.53 -10.67 -5.76
CA ASP A 72 1.06 -11.81 -6.52
C ASP A 72 2.26 -11.46 -7.46
N PRO A 73 3.39 -10.97 -6.91
CA PRO A 73 4.54 -10.58 -7.72
C PRO A 73 5.19 -11.79 -8.40
N LYS A 74 5.53 -11.64 -9.68
CA LYS A 74 6.16 -12.70 -10.49
C LYS A 74 7.68 -12.68 -10.40
N THR A 75 8.26 -11.56 -9.98
CA THR A 75 9.71 -11.39 -9.92
C THR A 75 10.13 -10.83 -8.56
N PHE A 76 11.39 -11.11 -8.19
CA PHE A 76 11.97 -10.57 -6.96
C PHE A 76 11.96 -9.04 -6.94
N ASP A 77 12.29 -8.38 -8.05
CA ASP A 77 12.31 -6.92 -8.14
C ASP A 77 10.92 -6.30 -7.98
N GLU A 78 9.90 -6.95 -8.55
CA GLU A 78 8.51 -6.54 -8.38
C GLU A 78 8.06 -6.68 -6.93
N ALA A 79 8.35 -7.82 -6.28
CA ALA A 79 8.05 -8.03 -4.87
C ALA A 79 8.73 -6.97 -3.99
N MET A 80 9.99 -6.64 -4.26
CA MET A 80 10.73 -5.60 -3.56
C MET A 80 10.12 -4.21 -3.79
N ALA A 81 9.73 -3.87 -5.02
CA ALA A 81 9.13 -2.58 -5.34
C ALA A 81 7.79 -2.38 -4.60
N ILE A 82 6.96 -3.43 -4.55
CA ILE A 82 5.72 -3.44 -3.79
C ILE A 82 6.01 -3.26 -2.30
N ALA A 83 6.90 -4.06 -1.74
CA ALA A 83 7.24 -3.99 -0.31
C ALA A 83 7.76 -2.60 0.09
N VAL A 84 8.66 -2.01 -0.71
CA VAL A 84 9.21 -0.66 -0.46
C VAL A 84 8.12 0.42 -0.55
N LYS A 85 7.15 0.26 -1.44
CA LYS A 85 6.01 1.19 -1.51
C LYS A 85 5.18 1.11 -0.24
N GLU A 86 4.91 -0.09 0.26
CA GLU A 86 4.12 -0.27 1.49
C GLU A 86 4.88 0.16 2.75
N GLU A 87 6.20 -0.02 2.82
CA GLU A 87 7.04 0.51 3.91
C GLU A 87 6.99 2.04 3.97
N LYS A 88 6.95 2.72 2.81
CA LYS A 88 6.74 4.17 2.77
C LYS A 88 5.34 4.55 3.25
N ASN A 89 4.31 3.79 2.85
CA ASN A 89 2.94 4.04 3.30
C ASN A 89 2.81 3.88 4.82
N GLU A 90 3.40 2.85 5.41
CA GLU A 90 3.41 2.62 6.86
C GLU A 90 4.08 3.78 7.61
N LYS A 91 5.25 4.24 7.14
CA LYS A 91 5.97 5.39 7.73
C LYS A 91 5.13 6.68 7.68
N VAL A 92 4.33 6.87 6.63
CA VAL A 92 3.38 7.98 6.53
C VAL A 92 2.22 7.81 7.51
N SER A 93 1.68 6.59 7.67
CA SER A 93 0.58 6.30 8.60
C SER A 93 0.97 6.53 10.07
N TRP A 94 2.21 6.23 10.46
CA TRP A 94 2.67 6.43 11.84
C TRP A 94 3.01 7.89 12.15
N SER A 95 3.49 8.64 11.16
CA SER A 95 3.76 10.09 11.32
C SER A 95 2.49 10.95 11.32
N HIS A 96 1.38 10.41 10.79
CA HIS A 96 0.07 11.03 10.81
C HIS A 96 -0.86 10.25 11.76
N THR A 97 -0.52 10.19 13.04
CA THR A 97 -1.56 10.29 14.07
C THR A 97 -2.09 11.72 14.02
N LEU A 98 -2.77 12.06 12.92
CA LEU A 98 -3.66 13.20 12.91
C LEU A 98 -4.66 12.87 14.01
N PRO A 99 -4.80 13.72 15.06
CA PRO A 99 -5.93 13.56 15.94
C PRO A 99 -7.14 13.56 15.02
N VAL A 100 -7.94 12.50 15.07
CA VAL A 100 -9.30 12.53 14.56
C VAL A 100 -9.94 13.65 15.36
N ARG A 101 -9.86 14.88 14.84
CA ARG A 101 -10.73 15.95 15.26
C ARG A 101 -12.09 15.41 14.88
N TYR A 102 -12.81 14.90 15.88
CA TYR A 102 -14.26 14.91 15.83
C TYR A 102 -14.60 16.28 15.28
N ALA A 103 -15.19 16.31 14.08
CA ALA A 103 -15.61 17.57 13.48
C ALA A 103 -16.37 18.31 14.57
N GLU A 104 -15.83 19.46 14.99
CA GLU A 104 -16.49 20.31 15.96
C GLU A 104 -17.93 20.45 15.49
N GLU A 105 -18.84 20.09 16.38
CA GLU A 105 -20.26 19.97 16.17
C GLU A 105 -20.74 21.15 15.33
N ASN A 106 -21.10 20.87 14.07
CA ASN A 106 -21.48 21.84 13.04
C ASN A 106 -22.46 22.88 13.60
N THR A 107 -21.96 24.08 13.92
CA THR A 107 -22.78 25.29 14.06
C THR A 107 -23.55 25.62 12.77
N ASP A 108 -23.19 24.96 11.66
CA ASP A 108 -23.83 25.09 10.37
C ASP A 108 -25.19 24.39 10.28
N ILE A 109 -25.49 23.40 11.14
CA ILE A 109 -26.79 22.70 11.09
C ILE A 109 -27.95 23.65 11.46
N PRO A 110 -27.91 24.40 12.58
CA PRO A 110 -28.91 25.41 12.91
C PRO A 110 -29.03 26.53 11.86
N GLU A 111 -27.91 26.95 11.26
CA GLU A 111 -27.90 27.98 10.22
C GLU A 111 -28.55 27.45 8.93
N MET A 112 -28.25 26.22 8.53
CA MET A 112 -28.87 25.56 7.38
C MET A 112 -30.39 25.36 7.59
N HIS A 113 -30.83 24.96 8.77
CA HIS A 113 -32.27 24.88 9.10
C HIS A 113 -32.93 26.26 9.01
N SER A 114 -32.31 27.30 9.56
CA SER A 114 -32.82 28.68 9.48
C SER A 114 -32.88 29.20 8.03
N ARG A 115 -31.93 28.81 7.18
CA ARG A 115 -31.93 29.15 5.75
C ARG A 115 -33.02 28.40 4.98
N LEU A 116 -33.27 27.13 5.31
CA LEU A 116 -34.34 26.34 4.72
C LEU A 116 -35.72 26.91 5.07
N ASP A 117 -35.98 27.27 6.33
CA ASP A 117 -37.24 27.89 6.74
C ASP A 117 -37.53 29.22 6.03
N ARG A 118 -36.47 30.01 5.78
CA ARG A 118 -36.60 31.26 5.02
C ARG A 118 -36.93 31.00 3.55
N LEU A 119 -36.33 29.98 2.95
CA LEU A 119 -36.62 29.61 1.56
C LEU A 119 -38.04 29.06 1.41
N GLU A 120 -38.52 28.26 2.37
CA GLU A 120 -39.88 27.73 2.37
C GLU A 120 -40.91 28.87 2.40
N LYS A 121 -40.75 29.85 3.29
CA LYS A 121 -41.63 31.05 3.34
C LYS A 121 -41.62 31.85 2.04
N ILE A 122 -40.47 31.96 1.38
CA ILE A 122 -40.38 32.65 0.08
C ILE A 122 -41.16 31.88 -0.97
N VAL A 123 -40.98 30.55 -1.05
CA VAL A 123 -41.71 29.70 -2.00
C VAL A 123 -43.22 29.76 -1.76
N GLU A 124 -43.68 29.66 -0.51
CA GLU A 124 -45.09 29.80 -0.17
C GLU A 124 -45.66 31.15 -0.63
N SER A 125 -44.94 32.24 -0.38
CA SER A 125 -45.35 33.58 -0.79
C SER A 125 -45.44 33.73 -2.32
N LEU A 126 -44.54 33.07 -3.06
CA LEU A 126 -44.54 33.08 -4.52
C LEU A 126 -45.69 32.24 -5.10
N VAL A 127 -46.00 31.09 -4.49
CA VAL A 127 -47.14 30.24 -4.87
C VAL A 127 -48.46 30.97 -4.62
N VAL A 128 -48.61 31.65 -3.47
CA VAL A 128 -49.80 32.46 -3.17
C VAL A 128 -49.94 33.61 -4.18
N ARG A 129 -48.87 34.36 -4.46
CA ARG A 129 -48.88 35.44 -5.46
C ARG A 129 -49.23 34.94 -6.87
N LYS A 130 -48.79 33.72 -7.23
CA LYS A 130 -49.10 33.10 -8.53
C LYS A 130 -50.56 32.67 -8.62
N LYS A 131 -51.15 32.12 -7.55
CA LYS A 131 -52.59 31.76 -7.49
C LYS A 131 -53.51 32.99 -7.59
N VAL A 132 -53.15 34.11 -6.94
CA VAL A 132 -53.93 35.35 -7.02
C VAL A 132 -53.94 35.94 -8.43
N LYS A 133 -52.83 35.84 -9.17
CA LYS A 133 -52.74 36.28 -10.58
C LYS A 133 -53.47 35.39 -11.60
N GLN A 134 -53.86 34.17 -11.23
CA GLN A 134 -54.62 33.27 -12.13
C GLN A 134 -56.14 33.35 -11.93
N ASN A 135 -56.59 33.98 -10.84
CA ASN A 135 -58.01 34.15 -10.51
C ASN A 135 -58.49 35.62 -10.66
N SER A 136 -57.67 36.49 -11.26
CA SER A 136 -58.04 37.83 -11.75
C SER A 136 -57.97 37.83 -13.27
#